data_AF-A0AAX1UNZ0-F1
#
_entry.id   AF-A0AAX1UNZ0-F1
#
_cell.length_a   1.000
_cell.length_b   1.000
_cell.length_c   1.000
_cell.angle_alpha   90.00
_cell.angle_beta   90.00
_cell.angle_gamma   90.00
#
_symmetry.space_group_name_H-M   'P 1'
#
loop_
_entity.id
_entity.type
_entity.pdbx_description
1 polymer ?
#
loop_
_entity_poly.entity_id
_entity_poly.type
_entity_poly.pdbx_seq_one_letter_code
_entity_poly.pdbx_strand_id
1 'polypeptide(L)'
;MGVSGRSSRTMGAEKILIALVRDGEWTIKPDGTIWRQSRRIGNRHDGSSLLIPCATERAERLLPTGYLMVRAMRNGVRTNGLAHRLVWQHAHGDIPDGMQINHRNGIKDDNRPENLELASATDQAKHAHGSGLIDQTGQRNPSAKLSDRQVAQIRNAYQQGGYTMEQLGQRFGVSFQAISKIVRGKRRPKQGGPVAGDDLRHCVCEQDEATGRFIGKRVAGRLLDGVEHNGMPEVAHG
;
A
#
# COMPACT_ATOMS: atom_id res chain seq x y z
N MET A 1 -42.40 -6.99 -30.54
CA MET A 1 -42.61 -7.58 -29.20
C MET A 1 -41.26 -8.05 -28.68
N GLY A 2 -40.56 -7.20 -27.92
CA GLY A 2 -39.25 -7.52 -27.33
C GLY A 2 -39.45 -7.90 -25.87
N VAL A 3 -39.12 -9.14 -25.54
CA VAL A 3 -39.22 -9.70 -24.19
C VAL A 3 -38.24 -8.97 -23.27
N SER A 4 -38.79 -8.28 -22.27
CA SER A 4 -38.04 -7.59 -21.21
C SER A 4 -37.24 -8.60 -20.39
N GLY A 5 -35.91 -8.56 -20.50
CA GLY A 5 -35.02 -9.25 -19.58
C GLY A 5 -35.21 -8.70 -18.16
N ARG A 6 -35.85 -9.47 -17.28
CA ARG A 6 -35.84 -9.20 -15.84
C ARG A 6 -34.42 -9.40 -15.32
N SER A 7 -33.66 -8.32 -15.25
CA SER A 7 -32.48 -8.26 -14.39
C SER A 7 -32.96 -8.19 -12.94
N SER A 8 -33.17 -9.36 -12.33
CA SER A 8 -33.29 -9.49 -10.88
C SER A 8 -31.93 -9.14 -10.28
N ARG A 9 -31.68 -7.84 -10.08
CA ARG A 9 -30.56 -7.32 -9.32
C ARG A 9 -30.65 -7.89 -7.90
N THR A 10 -29.81 -8.87 -7.57
CA THR A 10 -29.55 -9.29 -6.19
C THR A 10 -29.27 -8.02 -5.38
N MET A 11 -30.13 -7.69 -4.43
CA MET A 11 -29.89 -6.54 -3.55
C MET A 11 -28.52 -6.72 -2.89
N GLY A 12 -27.64 -5.71 -3.01
CA GLY A 12 -26.35 -5.74 -2.34
C GLY A 12 -26.53 -5.98 -0.83
N ALA A 13 -25.60 -6.71 -0.21
CA ALA A 13 -25.67 -7.10 1.20
C ALA A 13 -26.01 -5.93 2.13
N GLU A 14 -25.46 -4.75 1.86
CA GLU A 14 -25.72 -3.51 2.59
C GLU A 14 -27.18 -3.05 2.52
N LYS A 15 -27.83 -3.18 1.36
CA LYS A 15 -29.25 -2.83 1.19
C LYS A 15 -30.17 -3.72 2.02
N ILE A 16 -29.82 -4.99 2.17
CA ILE A 16 -30.56 -5.92 3.04
C ILE A 16 -30.41 -5.51 4.51
N LEU A 17 -29.21 -5.13 4.92
CA LEU A 17 -28.92 -4.77 6.31
C LEU A 17 -29.49 -3.41 6.70
N ILE A 18 -29.44 -2.40 5.82
CA ILE A 18 -30.06 -1.11 6.08
C ILE A 18 -31.59 -1.21 6.15
N ALA A 19 -32.19 -2.16 5.41
CA ALA A 19 -33.62 -2.44 5.53
C ALA A 19 -33.99 -2.93 6.94
N LEU A 20 -33.12 -3.66 7.64
CA LEU A 20 -33.37 -4.06 9.04
C LEU A 20 -33.45 -2.85 9.99
N VAL A 21 -32.69 -1.79 9.70
CA VAL A 21 -32.76 -0.54 10.46
C VAL A 21 -34.07 0.20 10.17
N ARG A 22 -34.47 0.24 8.89
CA ARG A 22 -35.72 0.88 8.46
C ARG A 22 -36.97 0.17 9.02
N ASP A 23 -36.92 -1.15 9.08
CA ASP A 23 -38.01 -2.00 9.59
C ASP A 23 -38.05 -2.04 11.14
N GLY A 24 -37.15 -1.32 11.82
CA GLY A 24 -37.10 -1.27 13.28
C GLY A 24 -36.55 -2.53 13.94
N GLU A 25 -36.05 -3.51 13.17
CA GLU A 25 -35.39 -4.69 13.73
C GLU A 25 -34.07 -4.32 14.40
N TRP A 26 -33.36 -3.36 13.81
CA TRP A 26 -32.11 -2.77 14.32
C TRP A 26 -32.24 -1.27 14.53
N THR A 27 -31.36 -0.71 15.35
CA THR A 27 -31.24 0.73 15.56
C THR A 27 -29.77 1.14 15.47
N ILE A 28 -29.50 2.23 14.77
CA ILE A 28 -28.19 2.89 14.78
C ILE A 28 -28.32 4.11 15.69
N LYS A 29 -27.46 4.16 16.71
CA LYS A 29 -27.43 5.28 17.65
C LYS A 29 -26.57 6.42 17.11
N PRO A 30 -26.71 7.66 17.63
CA PRO A 30 -25.89 8.80 17.22
C PRO A 30 -24.38 8.58 17.41
N ASP A 31 -23.99 7.74 18.37
CA ASP A 31 -22.58 7.35 18.62
C ASP A 31 -22.02 6.35 17.59
N GLY A 32 -22.79 5.99 16.56
CA GLY A 32 -22.40 5.05 15.52
C GLY A 32 -22.50 3.58 15.94
N THR A 33 -23.06 3.26 17.11
CA THR A 33 -23.26 1.86 17.54
C THR A 33 -24.56 1.27 16.98
N ILE A 34 -24.50 -0.01 16.61
CA ILE A 34 -25.64 -0.74 16.03
C ILE A 34 -26.20 -1.75 17.03
N TRP A 35 -27.51 -1.70 17.25
CA TRP A 35 -28.23 -2.49 18.25
C TRP A 35 -29.37 -3.29 17.62
N ARG A 36 -29.63 -4.49 18.14
CA ARG A 36 -30.78 -5.33 17.80
C ARG A 36 -31.93 -5.00 18.75
N GLN A 37 -33.08 -4.72 18.17
CA GLN A 37 -34.36 -4.58 18.89
C GLN A 37 -35.17 -5.88 18.83
N SER A 38 -34.97 -6.66 17.77
CA SER A 38 -35.65 -7.93 17.57
C SER A 38 -34.72 -9.00 17.03
N ARG A 39 -35.04 -10.26 17.32
CA ARG A 39 -34.36 -11.46 16.81
C ARG A 39 -35.31 -12.25 15.93
N ARG A 40 -34.79 -12.76 14.82
CA ARG A 40 -35.51 -13.71 13.97
C ARG A 40 -35.24 -15.13 14.44
N ILE A 41 -36.29 -15.84 14.79
CA ILE A 41 -36.24 -17.27 15.12
C ILE A 41 -36.84 -18.04 13.95
N GLY A 42 -36.01 -18.85 13.29
CA GLY A 42 -36.45 -19.70 12.19
C GLY A 42 -37.18 -20.93 12.69
N ASN A 43 -38.30 -21.26 12.07
CA ASN A 43 -38.93 -22.56 12.22
C ASN A 43 -38.28 -23.55 11.24
N ARG A 44 -37.65 -24.58 11.79
CA ARG A 44 -36.93 -25.60 11.02
C ARG A 44 -37.83 -26.50 10.17
N HIS A 45 -39.14 -26.51 10.42
CA HIS A 45 -40.09 -27.43 9.79
C HIS A 45 -40.73 -26.86 8.51
N ASP A 46 -41.06 -25.57 8.51
CA ASP A 46 -41.73 -24.89 7.39
C ASP A 46 -40.86 -23.80 6.72
N GLY A 47 -39.66 -23.54 7.25
CA GLY A 47 -38.76 -22.52 6.75
C GLY A 47 -39.20 -21.08 7.04
N SER A 48 -40.30 -20.89 7.79
CA SER A 48 -40.77 -19.58 8.21
C SER A 48 -39.87 -18.97 9.28
N SER A 49 -39.96 -17.66 9.50
CA SER A 49 -39.24 -17.00 10.59
C SER A 49 -40.15 -16.04 11.33
N LEU A 50 -40.11 -16.10 12.66
CA LEU A 50 -40.83 -15.19 13.55
C LEU A 50 -39.88 -14.10 14.05
N LEU A 51 -40.37 -12.87 14.10
CA LEU A 51 -39.63 -11.74 14.68
C LEU A 51 -40.08 -11.56 16.13
N ILE A 52 -39.14 -11.71 17.06
CA ILE A 52 -39.40 -11.63 18.50
C ILE A 52 -38.60 -10.45 19.07
N PRO A 53 -39.24 -9.46 19.73
CA PRO A 53 -38.55 -8.39 20.42
C PRO A 53 -37.57 -8.97 21.46
N CYS A 54 -36.39 -8.38 21.57
CA CYS A 54 -35.39 -8.75 22.57
C CYS A 54 -34.98 -7.54 23.40
N ALA A 55 -34.39 -7.79 24.58
CA ALA A 55 -33.61 -6.76 25.25
C ALA A 55 -32.56 -6.23 24.26
N THR A 56 -32.35 -4.91 24.24
CA THR A 56 -31.47 -4.29 23.24
C THR A 56 -30.06 -4.86 23.35
N GLU A 57 -29.58 -5.47 22.28
CA GLU A 57 -28.28 -6.14 22.26
C GLU A 57 -27.38 -5.55 21.18
N ARG A 58 -26.09 -5.42 21.48
CA ARG A 58 -25.13 -4.94 20.50
C ARG A 58 -25.05 -5.90 19.30
N ALA A 59 -25.28 -5.39 18.10
CA ALA A 59 -25.32 -6.20 16.88
C ALA A 59 -23.93 -6.50 16.31
N GLU A 60 -22.95 -5.68 16.68
CA GLU A 60 -21.61 -5.61 16.14
C GLU A 60 -20.66 -6.62 16.77
N ARG A 61 -19.68 -7.06 15.98
CA ARG A 61 -18.55 -7.89 16.42
C ARG A 61 -17.26 -7.32 15.85
N LEU A 62 -16.25 -7.16 16.70
CA LEU A 62 -14.91 -6.74 16.29
C LEU A 62 -14.22 -7.86 15.49
N LEU A 63 -13.65 -7.51 14.34
CA LEU A 63 -12.85 -8.42 13.52
C LEU A 63 -11.35 -8.29 13.85
N PRO A 64 -10.53 -9.32 13.55
CA PRO A 64 -9.07 -9.22 13.68
C PRO A 64 -8.44 -8.08 12.86
N THR A 65 -9.14 -7.60 11.83
CA THR A 65 -8.70 -6.46 11.01
C THR A 65 -8.90 -5.09 11.68
N GLY A 66 -9.58 -5.06 12.84
CA GLY A 66 -9.94 -3.87 13.62
C GLY A 66 -11.32 -3.30 13.29
N TYR A 67 -12.00 -3.76 12.23
CA TYR A 67 -13.33 -3.26 11.86
C TYR A 67 -14.46 -3.95 12.64
N LEU A 68 -15.52 -3.21 12.95
CA LEU A 68 -16.77 -3.77 13.44
C LEU A 68 -17.62 -4.32 12.28
N MET A 69 -18.13 -5.54 12.45
CA MET A 69 -18.99 -6.24 11.49
C MET A 69 -20.34 -6.57 12.14
N VAL A 70 -21.41 -6.48 11.36
CA VAL A 70 -22.72 -7.03 11.71
C VAL A 70 -23.09 -8.19 10.80
N ARG A 71 -23.98 -9.04 11.30
CA ARG A 71 -24.53 -10.20 10.58
C ARG A 71 -26.02 -10.34 10.83
N ALA A 72 -26.78 -10.63 9.78
CA ALA A 72 -28.20 -10.94 9.88
C ALA A 72 -28.56 -12.18 9.06
N MET A 73 -29.71 -12.75 9.38
CA MET A 73 -30.37 -13.77 8.56
C MET A 73 -31.79 -13.31 8.28
N ARG A 74 -32.14 -13.15 7.01
CA ARG A 74 -33.47 -12.70 6.57
C ARG A 74 -33.89 -13.51 5.35
N ASN A 75 -35.08 -14.10 5.38
CA ASN A 75 -35.64 -14.93 4.30
C ASN A 75 -34.68 -16.03 3.81
N GLY A 76 -34.03 -16.75 4.74
CA GLY A 76 -33.07 -17.81 4.42
C GLY A 76 -31.70 -17.31 3.94
N VAL A 77 -31.52 -16.01 3.71
CA VAL A 77 -30.23 -15.44 3.27
C VAL A 77 -29.44 -14.92 4.46
N ARG A 78 -28.21 -15.39 4.59
CA ARG A 78 -27.23 -14.86 5.55
C ARG A 78 -26.48 -13.69 4.92
N THR A 79 -26.51 -12.54 5.59
CA THR A 79 -25.89 -11.31 5.11
C THR A 79 -24.93 -10.75 6.16
N ASN A 80 -23.74 -10.37 5.72
CA ASN A 80 -22.73 -9.71 6.55
C ASN A 80 -22.45 -8.32 5.99
N GLY A 81 -22.09 -7.37 6.86
CA GLY A 81 -21.73 -6.01 6.46
C GLY A 81 -20.83 -5.34 7.49
N LEU A 82 -20.07 -4.35 7.05
CA LEU A 82 -19.23 -3.54 7.94
C LEU A 82 -20.08 -2.45 8.59
N ALA A 83 -19.91 -2.27 9.91
CA ALA A 83 -20.74 -1.35 10.69
C ALA A 83 -20.59 0.10 10.21
N HIS A 84 -19.36 0.59 10.00
CA HIS A 84 -19.12 1.96 9.51
C HIS A 84 -19.84 2.26 8.18
N ARG A 85 -19.99 1.27 7.29
CA ARG A 85 -20.70 1.46 6.01
C ARG A 85 -22.21 1.62 6.22
N LEU A 86 -22.77 0.87 7.17
CA LEU A 86 -24.18 1.00 7.54
C LEU A 86 -24.47 2.30 8.27
N VAL A 87 -23.58 2.73 9.17
CA VAL A 87 -23.70 4.03 9.84
C VAL A 87 -23.64 5.16 8.83
N TRP A 88 -22.68 5.11 7.89
CA TRP A 88 -22.63 6.06 6.79
C TRP A 88 -23.93 6.08 5.99
N GLN A 89 -24.42 4.90 5.57
CA GLN A 89 -25.64 4.80 4.77
C GLN A 89 -26.88 5.31 5.50
N HIS A 90 -26.93 5.17 6.82
CA HIS A 90 -28.01 5.67 7.64
C HIS A 90 -27.96 7.20 7.78
N ALA A 91 -26.77 7.78 7.96
CA ALA A 91 -26.60 9.21 8.19
C ALA A 91 -26.54 10.05 6.90
N HIS A 92 -25.91 9.52 5.84
CA HIS A 92 -25.56 10.25 4.62
C HIS A 92 -26.15 9.65 3.34
N GLY A 93 -26.71 8.43 3.41
CA GLY A 93 -27.29 7.74 2.25
C GLY A 93 -26.31 6.87 1.46
N ASP A 94 -26.66 6.54 0.23
CA ASP A 94 -25.93 5.55 -0.57
C ASP A 94 -24.45 5.92 -0.77
N ILE A 95 -23.59 4.91 -0.74
CA ILE A 95 -22.15 5.06 -1.00
C ILE A 95 -21.97 5.01 -2.53
N PRO A 96 -21.43 6.08 -3.17
CA PRO A 96 -21.22 6.09 -4.61
C PRO A 96 -20.29 4.97 -5.08
N ASP A 97 -20.51 4.49 -6.30
CA ASP A 97 -19.67 3.46 -6.91
C ASP A 97 -18.19 3.90 -6.97
N GLY A 98 -17.28 2.99 -6.59
CA GLY A 98 -15.85 3.26 -6.55
C GLY A 98 -15.36 4.06 -5.33
N MET A 99 -16.25 4.48 -4.43
CA MET A 99 -15.88 5.13 -3.17
C MET A 99 -15.83 4.15 -2.00
N GLN A 100 -14.95 4.46 -1.04
CA GLN A 100 -14.79 3.73 0.21
C GLN A 100 -15.02 4.69 1.38
N ILE A 101 -15.37 4.13 2.54
CA ILE A 101 -15.49 4.90 3.77
C ILE A 101 -14.17 4.80 4.52
N ASN A 102 -13.65 5.94 4.94
CA ASN A 102 -12.43 6.07 5.72
C ASN A 102 -12.73 6.64 7.11
N HIS A 103 -11.91 6.29 8.09
CA HIS A 103 -11.95 6.82 9.45
C HIS A 103 -10.92 7.95 9.58
N ARG A 104 -11.36 9.18 9.86
CA ARG A 104 -10.49 10.37 9.93
C ARG A 104 -9.38 10.21 10.98
N ASN A 105 -9.72 9.62 12.13
CA ASN A 105 -8.76 9.37 13.21
C ASN A 105 -7.94 8.08 13.06
N GLY A 106 -8.19 7.27 12.02
CA GLY A 106 -7.55 5.96 11.81
C GLY A 106 -8.01 4.84 12.76
N ILE A 107 -8.98 5.11 13.66
CA ILE A 107 -9.52 4.16 14.63
C ILE A 107 -10.75 3.47 14.02
N LYS A 108 -10.62 2.18 13.69
CA LYS A 108 -11.56 1.42 12.84
C LYS A 108 -12.87 1.00 13.51
N ASP A 109 -12.95 1.10 14.84
CA ASP A 109 -14.15 0.82 15.64
C ASP A 109 -14.88 2.10 16.10
N ASP A 110 -14.31 3.28 15.84
CA ASP A 110 -14.96 4.57 16.06
C ASP A 110 -15.85 4.93 14.85
N ASN A 111 -17.06 4.37 14.84
CA ASN A 111 -18.00 4.51 13.72
C ASN A 111 -18.88 5.76 13.78
N ARG A 112 -18.58 6.75 14.62
CA ARG A 112 -19.37 7.98 14.70
C ARG A 112 -19.46 8.66 13.32
N PRO A 113 -20.66 9.10 12.86
CA PRO A 113 -20.82 9.67 11.52
C PRO A 113 -19.82 10.80 11.22
N GLU A 114 -19.53 11.67 12.19
CA GLU A 114 -18.57 12.76 12.04
C GLU A 114 -17.12 12.32 11.83
N ASN A 115 -16.76 11.10 12.27
CA ASN A 115 -15.43 10.51 12.09
C ASN A 115 -15.28 9.79 10.74
N LEU A 116 -16.37 9.61 9.99
CA LEU A 116 -16.36 8.93 8.70
C LEU A 116 -16.23 9.92 7.54
N GLU A 117 -15.60 9.50 6.45
CA GLU A 117 -15.52 10.27 5.21
C GLU A 117 -15.52 9.36 3.98
N LEU A 118 -15.98 9.88 2.85
CA LEU A 118 -15.80 9.22 1.56
C LEU A 118 -14.37 9.46 1.05
N ALA A 119 -13.70 8.38 0.70
CA ALA A 119 -12.39 8.40 0.05
C ALA A 119 -12.47 7.62 -1.26
N SER A 120 -11.97 8.20 -2.36
CA SER A 120 -11.72 7.41 -3.57
C SER A 120 -10.48 6.53 -3.37
N ALA A 121 -10.37 5.45 -4.16
CA ALA A 121 -9.15 4.63 -4.17
C ALA A 121 -7.90 5.47 -4.51
N THR A 122 -8.07 6.51 -5.33
CA THR A 122 -7.01 7.45 -5.70
C THR A 122 -6.61 8.36 -4.55
N ASP A 123 -7.57 8.78 -3.72
CA ASP A 123 -7.31 9.61 -2.54
C ASP A 123 -6.67 8.81 -1.41
N GLN A 124 -7.03 7.54 -1.22
CA GLN A 124 -6.31 6.65 -0.31
C GLN A 124 -4.85 6.45 -0.73
N ALA A 125 -4.59 6.23 -2.03
CA ALA A 125 -3.21 6.12 -2.53
C ALA A 125 -2.42 7.41 -2.31
N LYS A 126 -3.03 8.58 -2.60
CA LYS A 126 -2.41 9.89 -2.35
C LYS A 126 -2.17 10.13 -0.86
N HIS A 127 -3.11 9.76 0.01
CA HIS A 127 -2.96 9.94 1.46
C HIS A 127 -1.91 8.98 2.06
N ALA A 128 -1.84 7.73 1.58
CA ALA A 128 -0.78 6.79 1.93
C ALA A 128 0.62 7.30 1.49
N HIS A 129 0.72 7.91 0.31
CA HIS A 129 1.96 8.54 -0.15
C HIS A 129 2.29 9.87 0.57
N GLY A 130 1.28 10.64 0.98
CA GLY A 130 1.44 11.94 1.63
C GLY A 130 1.63 11.92 3.15
N SER A 131 1.16 10.86 3.83
CA SER A 131 1.22 10.72 5.29
C SER A 131 2.62 10.38 5.84
N GLY A 132 3.60 10.10 4.99
CA GLY A 132 4.97 9.77 5.43
C GLY A 132 5.10 8.42 6.15
N LEU A 133 4.02 7.63 6.25
CA LEU A 133 4.00 6.32 6.91
C LEU A 133 4.83 5.26 6.16
N ILE A 134 5.13 5.48 4.88
CA ILE A 134 5.92 4.56 4.05
C ILE A 134 7.07 5.31 3.38
N ASP A 135 8.29 5.13 3.90
CA ASP A 135 9.50 5.69 3.30
C ASP A 135 9.95 4.87 2.08
N GLN A 136 9.46 5.25 0.90
CA GLN A 136 9.85 4.66 -0.39
C GLN A 136 11.06 5.37 -1.02
N THR A 137 11.91 6.04 -0.25
CA THR A 137 13.13 6.67 -0.77
C THR A 137 14.30 5.70 -0.85
N GLY A 138 15.26 5.97 -1.73
CA GLY A 138 16.49 5.15 -1.77
C GLY A 138 16.22 3.69 -2.13
N GLN A 139 17.00 2.79 -1.56
CA GLN A 139 16.82 1.35 -1.66
C GLN A 139 15.49 0.82 -1.09
N ARG A 140 14.73 1.62 -0.33
CA ARG A 140 13.43 1.22 0.23
C ARG A 140 12.27 1.33 -0.77
N ASN A 141 12.52 1.87 -1.96
CA ASN A 141 11.56 1.80 -3.05
C ASN A 141 11.47 0.36 -3.57
N PRO A 142 10.29 -0.29 -3.60
CA PRO A 142 10.14 -1.65 -4.14
C PRO A 142 10.58 -1.81 -5.60
N SER A 143 10.54 -0.72 -6.39
CA SER A 143 11.01 -0.71 -7.77
C SER A 143 12.47 -0.26 -7.91
N ALA A 144 13.23 -0.16 -6.81
CA ALA A 144 14.64 0.20 -6.85
C ALA A 144 15.47 -0.93 -7.46
N LYS A 145 15.99 -0.68 -8.67
CA LYS A 145 16.95 -1.60 -9.31
C LYS A 145 18.35 -1.56 -8.69
N LEU A 146 18.65 -0.53 -7.91
CA LEU A 146 19.97 -0.29 -7.34
C LEU A 146 19.88 -0.01 -5.84
N SER A 147 20.71 -0.70 -5.07
CA SER A 147 20.97 -0.45 -3.65
C SER A 147 21.80 0.81 -3.46
N ASP A 148 21.77 1.36 -2.24
CA ASP A 148 22.54 2.57 -1.94
C ASP A 148 24.06 2.31 -2.03
N ARG A 149 24.50 1.07 -1.76
CA ARG A 149 25.89 0.61 -1.98
C ARG A 149 26.26 0.59 -3.46
N GLN A 150 25.38 0.09 -4.33
CA GLN A 150 25.62 0.07 -5.78
C GLN A 150 25.70 1.48 -6.35
N VAL A 151 24.90 2.42 -5.84
CA VAL A 151 24.96 3.83 -6.22
C VAL A 151 26.34 4.43 -5.89
N ALA A 152 26.87 4.17 -4.69
CA ALA A 152 28.19 4.62 -4.29
C ALA A 152 29.29 4.00 -5.18
N GLN A 153 29.18 2.70 -5.49
CA GLN A 153 30.11 2.01 -6.39
C GLN A 153 30.12 2.61 -7.80
N ILE A 154 28.95 2.91 -8.37
CA ILE A 154 28.83 3.53 -9.69
C ILE A 154 29.52 4.89 -9.72
N ARG A 155 29.33 5.71 -8.67
CA ARG A 155 29.95 7.03 -8.57
C ARG A 155 31.46 6.96 -8.44
N ASN A 156 31.96 6.08 -7.57
CA ASN A 156 33.39 5.86 -7.39
C ASN A 156 34.04 5.33 -8.67
N ALA A 157 33.42 4.35 -9.33
CA ALA A 157 33.93 3.78 -10.58
C ALA A 157 33.97 4.81 -11.72
N TYR A 158 32.98 5.70 -11.82
CA TYR A 158 33.00 6.77 -12.82
C TYR A 158 34.06 7.82 -12.51
N GLN A 159 34.27 8.17 -11.23
CA GLN A 159 35.28 9.15 -10.83
C GLN A 159 36.71 8.65 -11.06
N GLN A 160 36.96 7.36 -10.81
CA GLN A 160 38.25 6.72 -11.07
C GLN A 160 38.61 6.69 -12.57
N GLY A 161 37.62 6.88 -13.44
CA GLY A 161 37.80 6.80 -14.88
C GLY A 161 37.85 5.36 -15.40
N GLY A 162 38.00 5.18 -16.71
CA GLY A 162 38.17 3.85 -17.32
C GLY A 162 36.89 3.20 -17.83
N TYR A 163 35.72 3.75 -17.47
CA TYR A 163 34.43 3.18 -17.84
C TYR A 163 33.50 4.18 -18.47
N THR A 164 32.86 3.75 -19.55
CA THR A 164 31.73 4.48 -20.10
C THR A 164 30.48 4.24 -19.24
N MET A 165 29.56 5.20 -19.25
CA MET A 165 28.27 5.05 -18.58
C MET A 165 27.45 3.87 -19.14
N GLU A 166 27.72 3.48 -20.38
CA GLU A 166 27.10 2.33 -21.04
C GLU A 166 27.59 1.00 -20.46
N GLN A 167 28.91 0.86 -20.27
CA GLN A 167 29.50 -0.31 -19.63
C GLN A 167 29.00 -0.48 -18.18
N LEU A 168 28.92 0.62 -17.44
CA LEU A 168 28.34 0.63 -16.09
C LEU A 168 26.85 0.24 -16.13
N GLY A 169 26.11 0.73 -17.13
CA GLY A 169 24.70 0.39 -17.30
C GLY A 169 24.48 -1.11 -17.53
N GLN A 170 25.21 -1.69 -18.48
CA GLN A 170 25.15 -3.13 -18.77
C GLN A 170 25.48 -3.97 -17.53
N ARG A 171 26.54 -3.61 -16.79
CA ARG A 171 26.99 -4.35 -15.60
C ARG A 171 26.00 -4.31 -14.44
N PHE A 172 25.33 -3.19 -14.23
CA PHE A 172 24.35 -3.02 -13.14
C PHE A 172 22.90 -3.26 -13.60
N GLY A 173 22.67 -3.71 -14.83
CA GLY A 173 21.32 -4.00 -15.35
C GLY A 173 20.42 -2.75 -15.46
N VAL A 174 21.02 -1.58 -15.67
CA VAL A 174 20.33 -0.29 -15.76
C VAL A 174 20.71 0.45 -17.02
N SER A 175 19.84 1.35 -17.49
CA SER A 175 20.14 2.11 -18.71
C SER A 175 21.25 3.13 -18.48
N PHE A 176 21.98 3.49 -19.55
CA PHE A 176 23.03 4.52 -19.46
C PHE A 176 22.48 5.86 -18.94
N GLN A 177 21.22 6.21 -19.26
CA GLN A 177 20.59 7.42 -18.77
C GLN A 177 20.38 7.38 -17.25
N ALA A 178 20.11 6.19 -16.69
CA ALA A 178 19.99 6.01 -15.25
C ALA A 178 21.36 6.23 -14.56
N ILE A 179 22.43 5.66 -15.12
CA ILE A 179 23.80 5.88 -14.66
C ILE A 179 24.17 7.37 -14.73
N SER A 180 23.91 8.04 -15.86
CA SER A 180 24.20 9.47 -16.04
C SER A 180 23.52 10.33 -14.97
N LYS A 181 22.25 10.07 -14.66
CA LYS A 181 21.52 10.79 -13.59
C LYS A 181 22.08 10.50 -12.20
N ILE A 182 22.55 9.28 -11.94
CA ILE A 182 23.16 8.89 -10.66
C ILE A 182 24.51 9.57 -10.44
N VAL A 183 25.37 9.52 -11.47
CA VAL A 183 26.71 10.12 -11.47
C VAL A 183 26.65 11.63 -11.31
N ARG A 184 25.68 12.29 -11.95
CA ARG A 184 25.45 13.75 -11.85
C ARG A 184 24.65 14.16 -10.60
N GLY A 185 24.34 13.24 -9.69
CA GLY A 185 23.58 13.53 -8.47
C GLY A 185 22.10 13.89 -8.68
N LYS A 186 21.62 13.96 -9.92
CA LYS A 186 20.19 14.23 -10.26
C LYS A 186 19.25 13.12 -9.79
N ARG A 187 19.79 11.91 -9.56
CA ARG A 187 19.08 10.79 -8.94
C ARG A 187 19.92 10.31 -7.76
N ARG A 188 19.25 9.94 -6.65
CA ARG A 188 19.88 9.50 -5.40
C ARG A 188 20.86 10.53 -4.79
N PRO A 189 20.49 11.83 -4.65
CA PRO A 189 21.44 12.86 -4.19
C PRO A 189 21.92 12.66 -2.75
N LYS A 190 21.10 12.02 -1.90
CA LYS A 190 21.41 11.75 -0.49
C LYS A 190 22.34 10.55 -0.27
N GLN A 191 22.52 9.71 -1.29
CA GLN A 191 23.34 8.51 -1.22
C GLN A 191 24.83 8.85 -1.38
N GLY A 192 25.71 8.00 -0.88
CA GLY A 192 27.16 8.24 -0.85
C GLY A 192 27.84 8.24 -2.22
N GLY A 193 29.12 8.61 -2.23
CA GLY A 193 29.98 8.67 -3.41
C GLY A 193 30.01 10.06 -4.07
N PRO A 194 31.10 10.39 -4.79
CA PRO A 194 31.34 11.69 -5.38
C PRO A 194 30.45 11.91 -6.61
N VAL A 195 29.89 13.11 -6.70
CA VAL A 195 29.08 13.54 -7.84
C VAL A 195 30.03 14.17 -8.87
N ALA A 196 29.94 13.72 -10.12
CA ALA A 196 30.79 14.27 -11.16
C ALA A 196 30.35 15.71 -11.52
N GLY A 197 31.27 16.66 -11.37
CA GLY A 197 31.13 18.02 -11.91
C GLY A 197 31.40 18.09 -13.42
N ASP A 198 32.39 17.31 -13.89
CA ASP A 198 32.86 17.27 -15.28
C ASP A 198 32.91 15.84 -15.86
N ASP A 199 33.05 15.73 -17.19
CA ASP A 199 32.96 14.48 -17.94
C ASP A 199 34.28 13.69 -17.99
N LEU A 200 34.34 12.57 -17.26
CA LEU A 200 35.56 11.77 -17.02
C LEU A 200 35.72 10.55 -17.95
N ARG A 201 35.01 10.52 -19.09
CA ARG A 201 34.95 9.37 -20.02
C ARG A 201 36.29 8.90 -20.62
N HIS A 202 37.37 9.67 -20.50
CA HIS A 202 38.64 9.44 -21.21
C HIS A 202 39.81 8.97 -20.33
N CYS A 203 39.60 8.76 -19.03
CA CYS A 203 40.62 8.20 -18.16
C CYS A 203 40.73 6.68 -18.40
N VAL A 204 41.93 6.09 -18.38
CA VAL A 204 42.18 4.66 -18.66
C VAL A 204 42.60 3.94 -17.38
N CYS A 205 42.02 2.77 -17.10
CA CYS A 205 42.45 1.86 -16.02
C CYS A 205 43.07 0.57 -16.59
N GLU A 206 44.09 0.03 -15.93
CA GLU A 206 44.72 -1.26 -16.28
C GLU A 206 44.08 -2.42 -15.50
N GLN A 207 44.25 -3.65 -15.96
CA GLN A 207 43.78 -4.86 -15.28
C GLN A 207 44.96 -5.63 -14.67
N ASP A 208 44.74 -6.20 -13.48
CA ASP A 208 45.61 -7.14 -12.79
C ASP A 208 45.48 -8.53 -13.41
N GLU A 209 46.57 -9.06 -13.96
CA GLU A 209 46.58 -10.33 -14.71
C GLU A 209 46.28 -11.58 -13.85
N ALA A 210 46.49 -11.51 -12.53
CA ALA A 210 46.29 -12.65 -11.63
C ALA A 210 44.85 -12.76 -11.12
N THR A 211 44.15 -11.63 -10.99
CA THR A 211 42.83 -11.57 -10.36
C THR A 211 41.72 -11.07 -11.29
N GLY A 212 42.08 -10.55 -12.47
CA GLY A 212 41.17 -9.85 -13.37
C GLY A 212 40.59 -8.56 -12.74
N ARG A 213 41.19 -8.06 -11.66
CA ARG A 213 40.75 -6.86 -10.92
C ARG A 213 41.35 -5.61 -11.55
N PHE A 214 40.66 -4.49 -11.45
CA PHE A 214 41.10 -3.24 -12.07
C PHE A 214 42.03 -2.46 -11.15
N ILE A 215 43.18 -2.03 -11.67
CA ILE A 215 44.17 -1.21 -10.96
C ILE A 215 44.02 0.24 -11.45
N GLY A 216 43.65 1.15 -10.55
CA GLY A 216 43.71 2.58 -10.81
C GLY A 216 45.18 3.06 -10.85
N LYS A 217 45.51 4.02 -11.72
CA LYS A 217 46.84 4.65 -11.70
C LYS A 217 47.12 5.18 -10.29
N ARG A 218 48.23 4.73 -9.69
CA ARG A 218 48.72 5.24 -8.40
C ARG A 218 48.96 6.74 -8.54
N VAL A 219 48.20 7.56 -7.82
CA VAL A 219 48.62 8.92 -7.48
C VAL A 219 49.15 8.87 -6.05
N ALA A 220 50.30 9.50 -5.86
CA ALA A 220 51.18 9.38 -4.71
C ALA A 220 50.49 9.50 -3.33
N GLY A 221 50.86 8.57 -2.43
CA GLY A 221 50.99 8.85 -1.00
C GLY A 221 49.72 8.86 -0.14
N ARG A 222 49.65 7.87 0.76
CA ARG A 222 48.84 7.78 2.00
C ARG A 222 47.35 7.45 1.88
N LEU A 223 47.04 6.28 2.46
CA LEU A 223 45.73 5.81 2.89
C LEU A 223 45.12 6.78 3.91
N LEU A 224 43.91 7.25 3.61
CA LEU A 224 42.92 7.76 4.58
C LEU A 224 41.75 6.78 4.36
N ASP A 225 41.64 5.64 5.04
CA ASP A 225 41.23 5.52 6.44
C ASP A 225 41.64 4.18 7.07
N GLY A 226 42.69 3.51 6.57
CA GLY A 226 43.14 2.20 7.08
C GLY A 226 42.13 1.05 6.91
N VAL A 227 40.96 1.32 6.34
CA VAL A 227 39.98 0.30 5.94
C VAL A 227 40.27 -0.10 4.50
N GLU A 228 40.92 -1.25 4.35
CA GLU A 228 40.98 -1.94 3.08
C GLU A 228 39.58 -2.40 2.67
N HIS A 229 39.00 -1.82 1.61
CA HIS A 229 37.78 -2.37 1.00
C HIS A 229 38.15 -3.56 0.10
N ASN A 230 38.69 -4.62 0.70
CA ASN A 230 39.27 -5.81 0.05
C ASN A 230 38.25 -6.90 -0.33
N GLY A 231 36.96 -6.59 -0.42
CA GLY A 231 35.91 -7.60 -0.65
C GLY A 231 34.82 -7.15 -1.62
N MET A 232 34.64 -7.95 -2.68
CA MET A 232 33.47 -7.89 -3.56
C MET A 232 32.18 -8.10 -2.73
N PRO A 233 31.10 -7.34 -2.93
CA PRO A 233 29.79 -7.85 -2.55
C PRO A 233 29.40 -8.95 -3.55
N GLU A 234 29.20 -10.15 -3.03
CA GLU A 234 28.59 -11.25 -3.77
C GLU A 234 27.27 -10.78 -4.40
N VAL A 235 27.11 -11.09 -5.69
CA VAL A 235 25.82 -10.98 -6.36
C VAL A 235 25.03 -12.22 -5.96
N ALA A 236 24.37 -12.16 -4.81
CA ALA A 236 23.40 -13.19 -4.46
C ALA A 236 22.26 -13.12 -5.49
N HIS A 237 22.26 -14.05 -6.44
CA HIS A 237 21.09 -14.35 -7.24
C HIS A 237 20.04 -14.96 -6.30
N GLY A 238 19.00 -14.18 -6.01
CA GLY A 238 17.77 -14.61 -5.34
C GLY A 238 16.60 -13.93 -6.01
#